data_AF-A0A7W1GEI2-F1
#
_entry.id   AF-A0A7W1GEI2-F1
#
_cell.length_a   1.000
_cell.length_b   1.000
_cell.length_c   1.000
_cell.angle_alpha   90.00
_cell.angle_beta   90.00
_cell.angle_gamma   90.00
#
_symmetry.space_group_name_H-M   'P 1'
#
loop_
_entity.id
_entity.type
_entity.pdbx_description
1 polymer ?
#
loop_
_entity_poly.entity_id
_entity_poly.type
_entity_poly.pdbx_seq_one_letter_code
_entity_poly.pdbx_strand_id
1 'polypeptide(L)' 'EVNFGLEEKDWRVTCMPLAPNAAEQNPVEDIWLAGKNHLRRSFAQNKTFAKVKESFRNFLRSFSLDSVKFDWYEPAQQVI' A
#
# COMPACT_ATOMS: atom_id res chain seq x y z
N GLU A 1 -5.55 -8.81 21.21
CA GLU A 1 -5.07 -10.20 21.11
C GLU A 1 -4.69 -10.47 19.65
N VAL A 2 -3.57 -11.14 19.38
CA VAL A 2 -3.17 -11.46 18.00
C VAL A 2 -4.08 -12.56 17.47
N ASN A 3 -4.73 -12.33 16.33
CA ASN A 3 -5.66 -13.27 15.67
C ASN A 3 -6.69 -13.94 16.62
N PHE A 4 -7.04 -13.30 17.74
CA PHE A 4 -8.00 -13.82 18.73
C PHE A 4 -7.69 -15.25 19.24
N GLY A 5 -6.41 -15.63 19.30
CA GLY A 5 -6.00 -16.97 19.75
C GLY A 5 -6.31 -18.09 18.76
N LEU A 6 -6.70 -17.78 17.52
CA LEU A 6 -6.92 -18.77 16.46
C LEU A 6 -5.61 -19.49 16.10
N GLU A 7 -5.72 -20.77 15.74
CA GLU A 7 -4.62 -21.51 15.12
C GLU A 7 -4.25 -20.88 13.77
N GLU A 8 -2.99 -21.04 13.35
CA GLU A 8 -2.45 -20.38 12.15
C GLU A 8 -3.26 -20.65 10.87
N LYS A 9 -3.77 -21.89 10.73
CA LYS A 9 -4.64 -22.29 9.62
C LYS A 9 -5.96 -21.51 9.54
N ASP A 10 -6.40 -20.94 10.67
CA ASP A 10 -7.67 -20.22 10.84
C ASP A 10 -7.46 -18.69 10.88
N TRP A 11 -6.24 -18.20 10.67
CA TRP A 11 -5.94 -16.77 10.66
C TRP A 11 -6.64 -16.07 9.50
N ARG A 12 -7.37 -14.99 9.83
CA ARG A 12 -8.02 -14.12 8.84
C ARG A 12 -7.09 -13.07 8.25
N VAL A 13 -6.03 -12.73 8.98
CA VAL A 13 -5.02 -11.76 8.59
C VAL A 13 -3.65 -12.29 8.98
N THR A 14 -2.76 -12.34 8.01
CA THR A 14 -1.35 -12.67 8.20
C THR A 14 -0.52 -11.39 8.02
N CYS A 15 0.54 -11.25 8.81
CA CYS A 15 1.53 -10.19 8.62
C CYS A 15 2.80 -10.81 8.05
N MET A 16 3.22 -10.37 6.88
CA MET A 16 4.49 -10.81 6.29
C MET A 16 5.61 -9.86 6.70
N PRO A 17 6.74 -10.38 7.21
CA PRO A 17 7.90 -9.55 7.50
C PRO A 17 8.52 -9.04 6.19
N LEU A 18 8.76 -7.74 6.11
CA LEU A 18 9.56 -7.13 5.05
C LEU A 18 10.97 -6.87 5.56
N ALA A 19 11.97 -6.94 4.68
CA ALA A 19 13.34 -6.66 5.08
C ALA A 19 13.50 -5.19 5.53
N PRO A 20 14.27 -4.91 6.60
CA PRO A 20 14.55 -3.54 7.01
C PRO A 20 15.22 -2.75 5.88
N ASN A 21 14.79 -1.50 5.68
CA ASN A 21 15.30 -0.58 4.65
C ASN A 21 15.11 -1.05 3.19
N ALA A 22 14.27 -2.06 2.92
CA ALA A 22 13.98 -2.56 1.58
C ALA A 22 12.64 -1.99 1.04
N ALA A 23 12.60 -0.68 0.77
CA ALA A 23 11.40 0.00 0.29
C ALA A 23 10.86 -0.60 -1.02
N GLU A 24 11.73 -1.17 -1.85
CA GLU A 24 11.40 -1.87 -3.09
C GLU A 24 10.52 -3.10 -2.87
N GLN A 25 10.53 -3.70 -1.68
CA GLN A 25 9.64 -4.80 -1.32
C GLN A 25 8.23 -4.32 -0.96
N ASN A 26 8.07 -3.08 -0.49
CA ASN A 26 6.78 -2.61 0.02
C ASN A 26 5.93 -2.01 -1.12
N PRO A 27 4.84 -2.67 -1.58
CA PRO A 27 4.01 -2.15 -2.66
C PRO A 27 3.30 -0.83 -2.28
N VAL A 28 3.14 -0.56 -0.98
CA VAL A 28 2.56 0.72 -0.50
C VAL A 28 3.46 1.91 -0.88
N GLU A 29 4.78 1.72 -0.95
CA GLU A 29 5.71 2.79 -1.34
C GLU A 29 5.48 3.26 -2.77
N ASP A 30 5.04 2.39 -3.68
CA ASP A 30 4.73 2.76 -5.06
C ASP A 30 3.47 3.64 -5.12
N ILE A 31 2.44 3.28 -4.37
CA ILE A 31 1.20 4.08 -4.21
C ILE A 31 1.56 5.46 -3.64
N TRP A 32 2.38 5.48 -2.59
CA TRP A 32 2.82 6.72 -1.95
C TRP A 32 3.65 7.58 -2.89
N LEU A 33 4.58 7.00 -3.65
CA LEU A 33 5.39 7.75 -4.62
C LEU A 33 4.49 8.39 -5.68
N ALA A 34 3.56 7.62 -6.25
CA ALA A 34 2.63 8.11 -7.26
C ALA A 34 1.76 9.26 -6.71
N GLY A 35 1.15 9.08 -5.54
CA GLY A 35 0.32 10.11 -4.93
C GLY A 35 1.10 11.36 -4.49
N LYS A 36 2.33 11.20 -3.95
CA LYS A 36 3.22 12.34 -3.64
C LYS A 36 3.57 13.11 -4.91
N ASN A 37 3.86 12.43 -6.01
CA ASN A 37 4.16 13.07 -7.29
C ASN A 37 2.95 13.81 -7.86
N HIS A 38 1.74 13.26 -7.74
CA HIS A 38 0.50 13.96 -8.09
C HIS A 38 0.35 15.27 -7.29
N LEU A 39 0.47 15.19 -5.96
CA LEU A 39 0.34 16.36 -5.08
C LEU A 39 1.37 17.46 -5.40
N ARG A 40 2.62 17.08 -5.73
CA ARG A 40 3.68 18.02 -6.12
C ARG A 40 3.35 18.75 -7.42
N ARG A 41 2.81 18.05 -8.42
CA ARG A 41 2.38 18.66 -9.70
C ARG A 41 1.23 19.64 -9.49
N SER A 42 0.39 19.42 -8.49
CA SER A 42 -0.75 20.29 -8.13
C SER A 42 -0.48 21.20 -6.92
N PHE A 43 0.79 21.51 -6.64
CA PHE A 43 1.17 22.34 -5.48
C PHE A 43 0.55 23.75 -5.51
N ALA A 44 0.32 24.30 -6.70
CA ALA A 44 -0.34 25.58 -6.85
C ALA A 44 -1.78 25.57 -6.31
N GLN A 45 -2.50 24.46 -6.41
CA GLN A 45 -3.88 24.32 -5.96
C GLN A 45 -3.99 23.85 -4.48
N ASN A 46 -2.95 23.19 -3.97
CA ASN A 46 -2.91 22.60 -2.63
C ASN A 46 -2.39 23.56 -1.56
N LYS A 47 -3.13 24.65 -1.28
CA LYS A 47 -2.71 25.71 -0.33
C LYS A 47 -2.99 25.43 1.14
N THR A 48 -3.77 24.40 1.45
CA THR A 48 -4.09 23.99 2.81
C THR A 48 -3.97 22.48 2.94
N PHE A 49 -3.75 22.01 4.17
CA PHE A 49 -3.72 20.58 4.43
C PHE A 49 -5.05 19.89 4.09
N ALA A 50 -6.18 20.58 4.26
CA ALA A 50 -7.48 20.07 3.83
C ALA A 50 -7.51 19.81 2.32
N LYS A 51 -6.99 20.74 1.51
CA LYS A 51 -6.90 20.58 0.05
C LYS A 51 -5.93 19.47 -0.36
N VAL A 52 -4.78 19.34 0.32
CA VAL A 52 -3.87 18.21 0.12
C VAL A 52 -4.58 16.87 0.33
N LYS A 53 -5.33 16.72 1.43
CA LYS A 53 -6.10 15.49 1.71
C LYS A 53 -7.17 15.21 0.66
N GLU A 54 -7.90 16.23 0.24
CA GLU A 54 -8.94 16.12 -0.79
C GLU A 54 -8.33 15.70 -2.13
N SER A 55 -7.27 16.37 -2.58
CA SER A 55 -6.54 16.06 -3.81
C SER A 55 -5.98 14.64 -3.79
N PHE A 56 -5.39 14.21 -2.68
CA PHE A 56 -4.87 12.85 -2.54
C PHE A 56 -6.00 11.80 -2.60
N ARG A 57 -7.13 12.02 -1.92
CA ARG A 57 -8.29 11.11 -2.01
C ARG A 57 -8.86 11.03 -3.42
N ASN A 58 -8.95 12.16 -4.11
CA ASN A 58 -9.45 12.20 -5.48
C ASN A 58 -8.50 11.43 -6.42
N PHE A 59 -7.19 11.59 -6.25
CA PHE A 59 -6.19 10.78 -6.95
C PHE A 59 -6.42 9.28 -6.72
N LEU A 60 -6.56 8.84 -5.46
CA LEU A 60 -6.75 7.41 -5.14
C LEU A 60 -8.00 6.82 -5.76
N ARG A 61 -9.07 7.60 -5.94
CA ARG A 61 -10.32 7.12 -6.56
C ARG A 61 -10.18 6.76 -8.04
N SER A 62 -9.24 7.39 -8.74
CA SER A 62 -8.95 7.12 -10.16
C SER A 62 -7.65 6.35 -10.38
N PHE A 63 -6.92 6.04 -9.31
CA PHE A 63 -5.61 5.42 -9.40
C PHE A 63 -5.73 3.91 -9.43
N SER A 64 -5.26 3.32 -10.52
CA SER A 64 -4.96 1.88 -10.61
C SER A 64 -3.45 1.70 -10.57
N LEU A 65 -2.98 0.82 -9.70
CA LEU A 65 -1.59 0.39 -9.70
C LEU A 65 -1.53 -1.01 -10.30
N ASP A 66 -0.82 -1.13 -11.41
CA ASP A 66 -0.40 -2.41 -11.95
C ASP A 66 1.06 -2.62 -11.52
N SER A 67 1.25 -3.38 -10.44
CA SER A 67 2.58 -3.63 -9.88
C SER A 67 2.77 -5.13 -9.67
N VAL A 68 3.78 -5.67 -10.34
CA VAL A 68 4.24 -7.07 -10.17
C VAL A 68 4.61 -7.41 -8.73
N LYS A 69 4.77 -6.42 -7.85
CA LYS A 69 5.07 -6.64 -6.43
C LYS A 69 3.89 -7.24 -5.68
N PHE A 70 2.65 -7.05 -6.13
CA PHE A 70 1.51 -7.71 -5.49
C PHE A 70 1.60 -9.24 -5.66
N ASP A 71 2.08 -9.69 -6.82
CA ASP A 71 2.27 -11.11 -7.13
C ASP A 71 3.34 -11.77 -6.24
N TRP A 72 4.29 -10.99 -5.70
CA TRP A 72 5.32 -11.51 -4.78
C TRP A 72 4.73 -12.02 -3.46
N TYR A 73 3.53 -11.55 -3.14
CA TYR A 73 2.82 -11.79 -1.89
C TYR A 73 1.53 -12.57 -2.08
N GLU A 74 1.15 -12.88 -3.32
CA GLU A 74 0.15 -13.92 -3.54
C GLU A 74 0.68 -15.22 -2.93
N PRO A 75 -0.16 -16.02 -2.25
CA PRO A 75 0.28 -17.31 -1.76
C PRO A 75 0.75 -18.12 -2.96
N ALA A 76 2.07 -18.26 -3.14
CA ALA A 76 2.59 -19.36 -3.93
C ALA A 76 1.91 -20.60 -3.36
N GLN A 77 1.25 -21.39 -4.21
CA GLN A 77 0.69 -22.67 -3.79
C GLN A 77 1.80 -23.43 -3.08
N GLN A 78 1.77 -23.45 -1.74
CA GLN A 78 2.70 -24.23 -0.96
C GLN A 78 2.29 -25.67 -1.23
N VAL A 79 3.04 -26.32 -2.13
CA VAL A 79 2.94 -27.75 -2.38
C VAL A 79 3.24 -28.42 -1.04
N ILE A 80 2.18 -28.93 -0.41
CA ILE A 80 2.27 -29.88 0.69
C ILE A 80 2.68 -31.23 0.11
#